data_AF-A0A7X6TVZ2-F1
#
_entry.id   AF-A0A7X6TVZ2-F1
#
_cell.length_a   1.000
_cell.length_b   1.000
_cell.length_c   1.000
_cell.angle_alpha   90.00
_cell.angle_beta   90.00
_cell.angle_gamma   90.00
#
_symmetry.space_group_name_H-M   'P 1'
#
loop_
_entity.id
_entity.type
_entity.pdbx_description
1 polymer ?
#
loop_
_entity_poly.entity_id
_entity_poly.type
_entity_poly.pdbx_seq_one_letter_code
_entity_poly.pdbx_strand_id
1 'polypeptide(L)'
;PSLVIPKVIYVDNFKGTMSFFKQMDVIKKFIASHKEYEEVPCIEFLGQDYTKSIEIEPVDLIISQYAGFVGQATKQVLKVGGILLCNDSHGDATLANFDKDFQLVGVLESNGTIRTHNLDVYFTSIKGKGIDLDFVRTKMKGLKYQNMAENYLFEKVT
;
A
#
# COMPACT_ATOMS: atom_id res chain seq x y z
N PRO A 1 -3.72 -4.07 10.76
CA PRO A 1 -3.27 -2.66 10.94
C PRO A 1 -3.70 -2.05 12.29
N SER A 2 -5.00 -1.96 12.58
CA SER A 2 -5.51 -1.24 13.77
C SER A 2 -5.14 -1.82 15.14
N LEU A 3 -4.52 -3.00 15.21
CA LEU A 3 -3.96 -3.54 16.46
C LEU A 3 -2.63 -2.86 16.84
N VAL A 4 -1.92 -2.30 15.88
CA VAL A 4 -0.59 -1.70 16.06
C VAL A 4 -0.50 -0.24 15.60
N ILE A 5 -1.53 0.28 14.92
CA ILE A 5 -1.60 1.68 14.47
C ILE A 5 -2.85 2.33 15.11
N PRO A 6 -2.71 3.42 15.89
CA PRO A 6 -3.82 4.06 16.59
C PRO A 6 -4.92 4.66 15.70
N LYS A 7 -4.55 5.22 14.54
CA LYS A 7 -5.47 5.85 13.59
C LYS A 7 -5.42 5.16 12.24
N VAL A 8 -6.51 4.53 11.83
CA VAL A 8 -6.59 3.78 10.57
C VAL A 8 -7.89 4.09 9.83
N ILE A 9 -7.76 4.43 8.55
CA ILE A 9 -8.86 4.59 7.62
C ILE A 9 -8.80 3.42 6.64
N TYR A 10 -9.89 2.65 6.56
CA TYR A 10 -10.05 1.57 5.61
C TYR A 10 -10.87 2.06 4.41
N VAL A 11 -10.41 1.80 3.19
CA VAL A 11 -11.13 2.17 1.96
C VAL A 11 -11.31 0.93 1.10
N ASP A 12 -12.57 0.52 0.89
CA ASP A 12 -12.92 -0.66 0.10
C ASP A 12 -14.36 -0.54 -0.39
N ASN A 13 -14.65 -0.98 -1.62
CA ASN A 13 -16.00 -0.99 -2.21
C ASN A 13 -16.62 -2.39 -2.29
N PHE A 14 -15.95 -3.42 -1.80
CA PHE A 14 -16.46 -4.78 -1.78
C PHE A 14 -17.62 -4.91 -0.78
N LYS A 15 -18.74 -5.48 -1.23
CA LYS A 15 -19.98 -5.63 -0.44
C LYS A 15 -19.75 -6.38 0.88
N GLY A 16 -18.87 -7.38 0.87
CA GLY A 16 -18.51 -8.12 2.09
C GLY A 16 -17.82 -7.23 3.11
N THR A 17 -16.84 -6.43 2.68
CA THR A 17 -16.11 -5.48 3.54
C THR A 17 -17.06 -4.43 4.10
N MET A 18 -17.93 -3.85 3.26
CA MET A 18 -18.95 -2.91 3.71
C MET A 18 -19.91 -3.52 4.74
N SER A 19 -20.32 -4.78 4.56
CA SER A 19 -21.18 -5.47 5.52
C SER A 19 -20.47 -5.76 6.85
N PHE A 20 -19.18 -6.10 6.80
CA PHE A 20 -18.37 -6.31 8.00
C PHE A 20 -18.29 -5.04 8.85
N PHE A 21 -17.97 -3.90 8.23
CA PHE A 21 -17.82 -2.62 8.95
C PHE A 21 -19.12 -2.00 9.45
N LYS A 22 -20.30 -2.55 9.11
CA LYS A 22 -21.57 -2.18 9.78
C LYS A 22 -21.55 -2.50 11.27
N GLN A 23 -20.71 -3.44 11.70
CA GLN A 23 -20.54 -3.82 13.11
C GLN A 23 -19.41 -3.05 13.78
N MET A 24 -19.30 -1.74 13.50
CA MET A 24 -18.18 -0.90 13.93
C MET A 24 -17.95 -0.93 15.45
N ASP A 25 -19.00 -0.97 16.27
CA ASP A 25 -18.87 -1.03 17.73
C ASP A 25 -18.23 -2.34 18.21
N VAL A 26 -18.57 -3.46 17.57
CA VAL A 26 -17.97 -4.77 17.87
C VAL A 26 -16.50 -4.79 17.48
N ILE A 27 -16.17 -4.24 16.30
CA ILE A 27 -14.80 -4.13 15.79
C ILE A 27 -13.96 -3.26 16.73
N LYS A 28 -14.46 -2.07 17.11
CA LYS A 28 -13.78 -1.17 18.04
C LYS A 28 -13.55 -1.81 19.40
N LYS A 29 -14.54 -2.54 19.93
CA LYS A 29 -14.40 -3.28 21.19
C LYS A 29 -13.32 -4.36 21.10
N PHE A 30 -13.30 -5.13 20.01
CA PHE A 30 -12.26 -6.13 19.77
C PHE A 30 -10.88 -5.49 19.71
N ILE A 31 -10.72 -4.40 18.96
CA ILE A 31 -9.41 -3.73 18.83
C ILE A 31 -8.96 -3.12 20.15
N ALA A 32 -9.87 -2.49 20.90
CA ALA A 32 -9.55 -1.92 22.20
C ALA A 32 -8.99 -2.94 23.20
N SER A 33 -9.40 -4.22 23.10
CA SER A 33 -8.92 -5.29 23.99
C SER A 33 -7.66 -6.02 23.49
N HIS A 34 -7.21 -5.77 22.26
CA HIS A 34 -6.08 -6.50 21.65
C HIS A 34 -4.99 -5.59 21.07
N LYS A 35 -5.13 -4.26 21.19
CA LYS A 35 -4.15 -3.29 20.69
C LYS A 35 -2.85 -3.30 21.49
N GLU A 36 -1.76 -2.93 20.83
CA GLU A 36 -0.40 -2.84 21.40
C GLU A 36 0.02 -1.40 21.75
N TYR A 37 -0.90 -0.44 21.65
CA TYR A 37 -0.69 0.99 21.93
C TYR A 37 -1.64 1.48 23.04
N GLU A 38 -1.37 2.64 23.64
CA GLU A 38 -2.13 3.15 24.80
C GLU A 38 -3.37 3.95 24.40
N GLU A 39 -3.31 4.65 23.27
CA GLU A 39 -4.34 5.57 22.78
C GLU A 39 -5.67 4.88 22.46
N VAL A 40 -6.77 5.64 22.48
CA VAL A 40 -8.07 5.14 22.04
C VAL A 40 -8.03 4.89 20.52
N PRO A 41 -8.41 3.69 20.03
CA PRO A 41 -8.40 3.38 18.60
C PRO A 41 -9.34 4.31 17.82
N CYS A 42 -8.80 4.98 16.81
CA CYS A 42 -9.56 5.76 15.83
C CYS A 42 -9.63 4.97 14.52
N ILE A 43 -10.82 4.42 14.24
CA ILE A 43 -11.04 3.56 13.07
C ILE A 43 -12.20 4.10 12.27
N GLU A 44 -11.94 4.33 10.99
CA GLU A 44 -12.91 4.80 10.01
C GLU A 44 -12.97 3.84 8.82
N PHE A 45 -14.13 3.74 8.20
CA PHE A 45 -14.33 2.93 7.00
C PHE A 45 -15.06 3.75 5.93
N LEU A 46 -14.44 3.86 4.77
CA LEU A 46 -14.97 4.51 3.59
C LEU A 46 -15.36 3.41 2.59
N GLY A 47 -16.67 3.15 2.50
CA GLY A 47 -17.26 2.17 1.58
C GLY A 47 -17.29 2.64 0.14
N GLN A 48 -16.14 3.01 -0.43
CA GLN A 48 -16.03 3.62 -1.75
C GLN A 48 -14.86 3.10 -2.56
N ASP A 49 -14.89 3.41 -3.85
CA ASP A 49 -13.79 3.17 -4.78
C ASP A 49 -12.65 4.15 -4.50
N TYR A 50 -11.45 3.63 -4.20
CA TYR A 50 -10.28 4.44 -3.88
C TYR A 50 -9.72 5.21 -5.08
N THR A 51 -10.13 4.89 -6.31
CA THR A 51 -9.74 5.62 -7.53
C THR A 51 -10.48 6.96 -7.68
N LYS A 52 -11.52 7.16 -6.87
CA LYS A 52 -12.24 8.43 -6.78
C LYS A 52 -11.57 9.34 -5.75
N SER A 53 -11.95 10.63 -5.75
CA SER A 53 -11.49 11.56 -4.71
C SER A 53 -11.83 11.01 -3.32
N ILE A 54 -10.83 11.03 -2.44
CA ILE A 54 -10.97 10.66 -1.03
C ILE A 54 -10.73 11.93 -0.23
N GLU A 55 -11.76 12.41 0.45
CA GLU A 55 -11.72 13.62 1.27
C GLU A 55 -11.26 13.26 2.69
N ILE A 56 -9.95 13.07 2.84
CA ILE A 56 -9.31 12.81 4.14
C ILE A 56 -8.11 13.72 4.33
N GLU A 57 -7.74 13.93 5.58
CA GLU A 57 -6.46 14.54 5.93
C GLU A 57 -5.29 13.69 5.40
N PRO A 58 -4.19 14.31 4.94
CA PRO A 58 -3.02 13.58 4.51
C PRO A 58 -2.51 12.58 5.56
N VAL A 59 -2.12 11.39 5.10
CA VAL A 59 -1.67 10.27 5.94
C VAL A 59 -0.17 10.05 5.82
N ASP A 60 0.40 9.42 6.84
CA ASP A 60 1.84 9.08 6.90
C ASP A 60 2.16 7.72 6.25
N LEU A 61 1.15 6.85 6.10
CA LEU A 61 1.31 5.49 5.57
C LEU A 61 0.08 5.07 4.76
N ILE A 62 0.32 4.53 3.57
CA ILE A 62 -0.68 3.82 2.75
C ILE A 62 -0.27 2.36 2.60
N ILE A 63 -1.21 1.45 2.83
CA ILE A 63 -1.00 0.00 2.71
C ILE A 63 -1.84 -0.52 1.54
N SER A 64 -1.17 -0.95 0.47
CA SER A 64 -1.80 -1.47 -0.75
C SER A 64 -1.48 -2.95 -0.93
N GLN A 65 -2.45 -3.81 -0.61
CA GLN A 65 -2.26 -5.26 -0.70
C GLN A 65 -3.28 -5.85 -1.66
N TYR A 66 -2.81 -6.31 -2.82
CA TYR A 66 -3.61 -7.01 -3.84
C TYR A 66 -4.83 -6.22 -4.35
N ALA A 67 -4.82 -4.88 -4.22
CA ALA A 67 -5.98 -4.03 -4.48
C ALA A 67 -5.96 -3.32 -5.85
N GLY A 68 -4.88 -3.42 -6.63
CA GLY A 68 -4.70 -2.67 -7.88
C GLY A 68 -3.67 -1.55 -7.72
N PHE A 69 -3.87 -0.41 -8.40
CA PHE A 69 -2.93 0.72 -8.43
C PHE A 69 -3.22 1.76 -7.35
N VAL A 70 -3.27 1.33 -6.08
CA VAL A 70 -3.63 2.20 -4.95
C VAL A 70 -2.59 3.30 -4.79
N GLY A 71 -1.30 2.98 -4.88
CA GLY A 71 -0.21 3.96 -4.75
C GLY A 71 -0.38 5.14 -5.71
N GLN A 72 -0.76 4.87 -6.95
CA GLN A 72 -1.04 5.89 -7.97
C GLN A 72 -2.34 6.66 -7.69
N ALA A 73 -3.41 5.97 -7.31
CA ALA A 73 -4.73 6.56 -7.07
C ALA A 73 -4.82 7.43 -5.81
N THR A 74 -3.93 7.20 -4.84
CA THR A 74 -4.00 7.81 -3.50
C THR A 74 -2.78 8.65 -3.15
N LYS A 75 -1.85 8.84 -4.10
CA LYS A 75 -0.62 9.62 -3.91
C LYS A 75 -0.86 11.03 -3.34
N GLN A 76 -1.96 11.66 -3.72
CA GLN A 76 -2.35 13.01 -3.28
C GLN A 76 -2.69 13.10 -1.78
N VAL A 77 -3.15 12.00 -1.17
CA VAL A 77 -3.43 11.94 0.28
C VAL A 77 -2.26 11.39 1.09
N LEU A 78 -1.18 10.96 0.45
CA LEU A 78 0.07 10.62 1.13
C LEU A 78 0.89 11.90 1.35
N LYS A 79 1.38 12.12 2.57
CA LYS A 79 2.31 13.23 2.84
C LYS A 79 3.63 13.03 2.09
N VAL A 80 4.32 14.12 1.77
CA VAL A 80 5.75 14.06 1.43
C VAL A 80 6.51 13.52 2.65
N GLY A 81 7.42 12.56 2.44
CA GLY A 81 8.04 11.74 3.48
C GLY A 81 7.17 10.58 3.98
N GLY A 82 5.92 10.47 3.53
CA GLY A 82 5.04 9.36 3.85
C GLY A 82 5.40 8.09 3.08
N ILE A 83 5.01 6.94 3.62
CA ILE A 83 5.36 5.62 3.10
C ILE A 83 4.17 4.98 2.36
N LEU A 84 4.44 4.42 1.19
CA LEU A 84 3.59 3.44 0.51
C LEU A 84 4.18 2.04 0.73
N LEU A 85 3.45 1.20 1.47
CA LEU A 85 3.71 -0.23 1.59
C LEU A 85 2.84 -0.97 0.57
N CYS A 86 3.42 -1.52 -0.48
CA CYS A 86 2.68 -2.19 -1.54
C CYS A 86 3.31 -3.49 -2.01
N ASN A 87 2.49 -4.38 -2.54
CA ASN A 87 2.96 -5.55 -3.30
C ASN A 87 2.90 -5.29 -4.81
N ASP A 88 3.55 -6.17 -5.58
CA ASP A 88 3.60 -6.02 -7.04
C ASP A 88 2.64 -6.96 -7.80
N SER A 89 1.65 -7.57 -7.12
CA SER A 89 0.75 -8.55 -7.77
C SER A 89 0.03 -7.97 -8.98
N HIS A 90 -0.51 -6.76 -8.83
CA HIS A 90 -1.21 -6.04 -9.90
C HIS A 90 -0.32 -5.00 -10.59
N GLY A 91 0.94 -4.85 -10.16
CA GLY A 91 1.89 -3.87 -10.70
C GLY A 91 1.98 -2.54 -9.95
N ASP A 92 1.41 -2.41 -8.75
CA ASP A 92 1.42 -1.15 -7.99
C ASP A 92 2.86 -0.73 -7.62
N ALA A 93 3.66 -1.67 -7.12
CA ALA A 93 5.06 -1.44 -6.81
C ALA A 93 5.89 -1.11 -8.07
N THR A 94 5.62 -1.79 -9.19
CA THR A 94 6.20 -1.46 -10.49
C THR A 94 5.88 -0.02 -10.85
N LEU A 95 4.61 0.39 -10.81
CA LEU A 95 4.24 1.77 -11.15
C LEU A 95 4.87 2.79 -10.21
N ALA A 96 4.91 2.52 -8.90
CA ALA A 96 5.58 3.38 -7.92
C ALA A 96 7.09 3.51 -8.22
N ASN A 97 7.77 2.42 -8.61
CA ASN A 97 9.20 2.47 -8.94
C ASN A 97 9.53 3.33 -10.17
N PHE A 98 8.59 3.49 -11.09
CA PHE A 98 8.75 4.34 -12.28
C PHE A 98 8.05 5.70 -12.16
N ASP A 99 7.54 6.03 -10.98
CA ASP A 99 6.96 7.33 -10.65
C ASP A 99 8.01 8.18 -9.94
N LYS A 100 8.30 9.35 -10.50
CA LYS A 100 9.31 10.27 -9.95
C LYS A 100 8.97 10.79 -8.54
N ASP A 101 7.70 10.71 -8.15
CA ASP A 101 7.25 11.17 -6.84
C ASP A 101 7.49 10.11 -5.75
N PHE A 102 7.95 8.92 -6.12
CA PHE A 102 8.26 7.82 -5.20
C PHE A 102 9.72 7.39 -5.31
N GLN A 103 10.29 7.01 -4.16
CA GLN A 103 11.61 6.41 -4.07
C GLN A 103 11.53 5.07 -3.33
N LEU A 104 12.10 4.00 -3.88
CA LEU A 104 12.22 2.72 -3.19
C LEU A 104 13.19 2.87 -2.01
N VAL A 105 12.70 2.69 -0.79
CA VAL A 105 13.48 2.84 0.46
C VAL A 105 13.64 1.53 1.22
N GLY A 106 12.88 0.50 0.85
CA GLY A 106 13.10 -0.84 1.37
C GLY A 106 12.23 -1.91 0.76
N VAL A 107 12.55 -3.15 1.10
CA VAL A 107 11.77 -4.35 0.75
C VAL A 107 11.62 -5.24 1.98
N LEU A 108 10.47 -5.89 2.09
CA LEU A 108 10.23 -6.87 3.15
C LEU A 108 10.79 -8.23 2.73
N GLU A 109 11.65 -8.80 3.58
CA GLU A 109 12.18 -10.15 3.41
C GLU A 109 11.26 -11.20 4.02
N SER A 110 11.42 -12.46 3.61
CA SER A 110 10.61 -13.59 4.09
C SER A 110 10.74 -13.87 5.60
N ASN A 111 11.82 -13.38 6.23
CA ASN A 111 12.03 -13.46 7.67
C ASN A 111 11.38 -12.30 8.46
N GLY A 112 10.64 -11.41 7.78
CA GLY A 112 9.98 -10.26 8.38
C GLY A 112 10.89 -9.04 8.60
N THR A 113 12.16 -9.09 8.17
CA THR A 113 13.07 -7.94 8.24
C THR A 113 12.94 -7.04 7.02
N ILE A 114 13.32 -5.77 7.17
CA ILE A 114 13.34 -4.80 6.06
C ILE A 114 14.79 -4.64 5.59
N ARG A 115 15.03 -4.92 4.30
CA ARG A 115 16.28 -4.59 3.62
C ARG A 115 16.19 -3.18 3.06
N THR A 116 17.20 -2.36 3.33
CA THR A 116 17.29 -0.95 2.91
C THR A 116 18.53 -0.64 2.05
N HIS A 117 19.35 -1.65 1.76
CA HIS A 117 20.58 -1.52 0.96
C HIS A 117 20.54 -2.45 -0.26
N ASN A 118 21.32 -2.12 -1.28
CA ASN A 118 21.37 -2.81 -2.57
C ASN A 118 19.96 -2.96 -3.20
N LEU A 119 19.15 -1.90 -3.12
CA LEU A 119 17.78 -1.90 -3.64
C LEU A 119 17.71 -1.81 -5.18
N ASP A 120 18.82 -1.39 -5.80
CA ASP A 120 19.02 -1.32 -7.25
C ASP A 120 18.95 -2.68 -7.96
N VAL A 121 19.01 -3.78 -7.21
CA VAL A 121 18.84 -5.15 -7.73
C VAL A 121 17.37 -5.53 -7.98
N TYR A 122 16.42 -4.74 -7.48
CA TYR A 122 14.99 -4.91 -7.74
C TYR A 122 14.56 -4.10 -8.96
N PHE A 123 13.43 -4.49 -9.56
CA PHE A 123 12.91 -3.86 -10.78
C PHE A 123 13.88 -3.89 -11.98
N THR A 124 14.93 -4.71 -11.92
CA THR A 124 15.85 -4.97 -13.03
C THR A 124 15.24 -5.99 -13.98
N SER A 125 15.09 -5.60 -15.24
CA SER A 125 14.53 -6.48 -16.27
C SER A 125 15.39 -7.74 -16.48
N ILE A 126 14.72 -8.85 -16.79
CA ILE A 126 15.38 -10.06 -17.27
C ILE A 126 15.98 -9.74 -18.64
N LYS A 127 17.28 -10.04 -18.83
CA LYS A 127 18.08 -9.68 -20.02
C LYS A 127 17.27 -9.68 -21.32
N GLY A 128 17.22 -8.52 -21.98
CA GLY A 128 16.63 -8.35 -23.32
C GLY A 128 15.16 -7.95 -23.37
N LYS A 129 14.45 -7.86 -22.24
CA LYS A 129 13.08 -7.28 -22.21
C LYS A 129 13.10 -5.82 -21.77
N GLY A 130 12.43 -4.95 -22.52
CA GLY A 130 12.09 -3.61 -22.04
C GLY A 130 11.06 -3.66 -20.91
N ILE A 131 10.91 -2.56 -20.19
CA ILE A 131 9.87 -2.39 -19.18
C ILE A 131 8.65 -1.79 -19.88
N ASP A 132 7.56 -2.56 -19.92
CA ASP A 132 6.31 -2.16 -20.58
C ASP A 132 5.28 -1.75 -19.53
N LEU A 133 5.26 -0.46 -19.19
CA LEU A 133 4.32 0.08 -18.21
C LEU A 133 2.89 0.13 -18.75
N ASP A 134 2.70 0.17 -20.07
CA ASP A 134 1.36 0.17 -20.67
C ASP A 134 0.74 -1.22 -20.57
N PHE A 135 1.52 -2.29 -20.72
CA PHE A 135 1.11 -3.64 -20.38
C PHE A 135 0.66 -3.74 -18.91
N VAL A 136 1.44 -3.18 -17.97
CA VAL A 136 1.09 -3.20 -16.55
C VAL A 136 -0.27 -2.54 -16.33
N ARG A 137 -0.45 -1.31 -16.83
CA ARG A 137 -1.71 -0.55 -16.68
C ARG A 137 -2.91 -1.26 -17.31
N THR A 138 -2.74 -1.80 -18.52
CA THR A 138 -3.85 -2.42 -19.26
C THR A 138 -4.21 -3.81 -18.77
N LYS A 139 -3.25 -4.57 -18.23
CA LYS A 139 -3.46 -5.95 -17.75
C LYS A 139 -3.62 -6.06 -16.24
N MET A 140 -3.36 -4.98 -15.49
CA MET A 140 -3.33 -4.98 -14.02
C MET A 140 -2.50 -6.15 -13.47
N LYS A 141 -1.29 -6.29 -14.02
CA LYS A 141 -0.40 -7.40 -13.73
C LYS A 141 1.03 -6.91 -13.59
N GLY A 142 1.66 -7.25 -12.47
CA GLY A 142 3.08 -6.97 -12.25
C GLY A 142 3.99 -7.65 -13.26
N LEU A 143 5.15 -7.04 -13.49
CA LEU A 143 6.19 -7.62 -14.32
C LEU A 143 6.98 -8.67 -13.54
N LYS A 144 7.76 -9.47 -14.28
CA LYS A 144 8.71 -10.41 -13.68
C LYS A 144 10.10 -9.82 -13.79
N TYR A 145 10.71 -9.58 -12.64
CA TYR A 145 12.08 -9.08 -12.51
C TYR A 145 13.02 -10.21 -12.13
N GLN A 146 14.32 -9.93 -12.22
CA GLN A 146 15.34 -10.86 -11.76
C GLN A 146 15.21 -11.15 -10.25
N ASN A 147 14.97 -10.11 -9.45
CA ASN A 147 14.71 -10.21 -8.02
C ASN A 147 13.31 -9.67 -7.72
N MET A 148 12.57 -10.41 -6.91
CA MET A 148 11.22 -10.05 -6.47
C MET A 148 11.20 -10.06 -4.94
N ALA A 149 10.51 -9.11 -4.35
CA ALA A 149 10.08 -9.13 -2.96
C ALA A 149 8.55 -9.28 -2.88
N GLU A 150 8.05 -9.74 -1.74
CA GLU A 150 6.62 -9.82 -1.49
C GLU A 150 6.02 -8.42 -1.31
N ASN A 151 6.76 -7.56 -0.60
CA ASN A 151 6.35 -6.19 -0.30
C ASN A 151 7.51 -5.22 -0.47
N TYR A 152 7.16 -4.01 -0.90
CA TYR A 152 8.07 -2.92 -1.17
C TYR A 152 7.61 -1.70 -0.36
N LEU A 153 8.57 -0.89 0.06
CA LEU A 153 8.37 0.35 0.78
C LEU A 153 8.86 1.49 -0.12
N PHE A 154 7.96 2.36 -0.51
CA PHE A 154 8.29 3.58 -1.25
C PHE A 154 8.03 4.80 -0.37
N GLU A 155 8.98 5.72 -0.31
CA GLU A 155 8.79 7.04 0.28
C GLU A 155 8.31 8.01 -0.79
N LYS A 156 7.31 8.84 -0.48
CA LYS A 156 6.89 9.93 -1.36
C LYS A 156 7.84 11.11 -1.22
N VAL A 157 8.52 11.50 -2.30
CA VAL A 157 9.58 12.52 -2.27
C VAL A 157 9.14 13.90 -2.77
N THR A 158 8.01 13.98 -3.49
CA THR A 158 7.46 15.25 -4.04
C THR A 158 5.96 15.33 -3.95
#